data_AF-A0A971AN76-F1
#
_entry.id   AF-A0A971AN76-F1
#
_cell.length_a   1.000
_cell.length_b   1.000
_cell.length_c   1.000
_cell.angle_alpha   90.00
_cell.angle_beta   90.00
_cell.angle_gamma   90.00
#
_symmetry.space_group_name_H-M   'P 1'
#
loop_
_entity.id
_entity.type
_entity.pdbx_description
1 polymer ?
#
loop_
_entity_poly.entity_id
_entity_poly.type
_entity_poly.pdbx_seq_one_letter_code
_entity_poly.pdbx_strand_id
1 'polypeptide(L)'
;MCQNGIDYRGLELAVEQLFQRENGLRKEILAWADYFLEMGAADIAASLRCAVENLAKAGEKLAKAKHQLEHLHHHHAGEHDHHHHHVTVTEFSG
;
A
#
# COMPACT_ATOMS: atom_id res chain seq x y z
N MET A 1 30.19 -0.17 -0.64
CA MET A 1 29.42 0.89 0.04
C MET A 1 27.96 0.52 -0.06
N CYS A 2 27.28 0.28 1.07
CA CYS A 2 25.88 -0.14 1.11
C CYS A 2 25.00 1.04 0.70
N GLN A 3 24.51 1.05 -0.54
CA GLN A 3 23.39 1.90 -0.94
C GLN A 3 22.13 1.33 -0.29
N ASN A 4 21.88 1.74 0.95
CA ASN A 4 20.61 1.52 1.66
C ASN A 4 19.52 2.42 1.06
N GLY A 5 19.25 2.29 -0.23
CA GLY A 5 18.02 2.78 -0.83
C GLY A 5 16.93 1.80 -0.47
N ILE A 6 15.95 2.22 0.32
CA ILE A 6 14.70 1.46 0.46
C ILE A 6 14.16 1.30 -0.97
N ASP A 7 14.00 0.05 -1.43
CA ASP A 7 13.36 -0.24 -2.71
C ASP A 7 11.86 0.08 -2.58
N TYR A 8 11.54 1.37 -2.80
CA TYR A 8 10.18 1.90 -2.72
C TYR A 8 9.24 1.17 -3.68
N ARG A 9 9.73 0.75 -4.85
CA ARG A 9 8.93 0.00 -5.82
C ARG A 9 8.63 -1.42 -5.32
N GLY A 10 9.61 -2.08 -4.73
CA GLY A 10 9.42 -3.37 -4.06
C GLY A 10 8.40 -3.28 -2.92
N LEU A 11 8.43 -2.19 -2.14
CA LEU A 11 7.48 -1.95 -1.06
C LEU A 11 6.05 -1.67 -1.56
N GLU A 12 5.88 -0.86 -2.62
CA GLU A 12 4.58 -0.66 -3.27
C GLU A 12 3.95 -1.97 -3.75
N LEU A 13 4.74 -2.80 -4.44
CA LEU A 13 4.29 -4.10 -4.95
C LEU A 13 3.91 -5.05 -3.81
N ALA A 14 4.69 -5.07 -2.73
CA ALA A 14 4.38 -5.87 -1.55
C ALA A 14 3.05 -5.43 -0.90
N VAL A 15 2.81 -4.13 -0.78
CA VAL A 15 1.56 -3.59 -0.22
C VAL A 15 0.37 -3.93 -1.12
N GLU A 16 0.50 -3.84 -2.44
CA GLU A 16 -0.55 -4.22 -3.38
C GLU A 16 -0.90 -5.71 -3.30
N GLN A 17 0.11 -6.59 -3.24
CA GLN A 17 -0.08 -8.03 -3.09
C GLN A 17 -0.77 -8.38 -1.76
N LEU A 18 -0.39 -7.71 -0.67
CA LEU A 18 -1.03 -7.88 0.63
C LEU A 18 -2.50 -7.46 0.60
N PHE A 19 -2.81 -6.36 -0.11
CA PHE A 19 -4.18 -5.88 -0.26
C PHE A 19 -5.06 -6.85 -1.07
N GLN A 20 -4.55 -7.38 -2.18
CA GLN A 20 -5.27 -8.39 -2.97
C GLN A 20 -5.51 -9.67 -2.15
N ARG A 21 -4.50 -10.11 -1.39
CA ARG A 21 -4.60 -11.30 -0.53
C ARG A 21 -5.59 -11.11 0.63
N GLU A 22 -5.62 -9.93 1.26
CA GLU A 22 -6.59 -9.59 2.31
C GLU A 22 -8.02 -9.70 1.78
N ASN A 23 -8.29 -9.15 0.60
CA ASN A 23 -9.62 -9.17 0.00
C ASN A 23 -10.06 -10.60 -0.35
N GLY A 24 -9.15 -11.41 -0.90
CA GLY A 24 -9.40 -12.83 -1.16
C GLY A 24 -9.74 -13.60 0.12
N LEU A 25 -8.89 -13.48 1.14
CA LEU A 25 -9.08 -14.15 2.43
C LEU A 25 -10.38 -13.74 3.12
N ARG A 26 -10.77 -12.46 3.05
CA ARG A 26 -12.05 -12.01 3.64
C ARG A 26 -13.24 -12.66 2.99
N LYS A 27 -13.26 -12.78 1.66
CA LYS A 27 -14.35 -13.43 0.94
C LYS A 27 -14.44 -14.91 1.30
N GLU A 28 -13.30 -15.59 1.38
CA GLU A 28 -13.24 -17.00 1.78
C GLU A 28 -13.75 -17.20 3.21
N ILE A 29 -13.25 -16.42 4.17
CA ILE A 29 -13.66 -16.52 5.58
C ILE A 29 -15.15 -16.21 5.75
N LEU A 30 -15.70 -15.23 5.00
CA LEU A 30 -17.13 -14.94 5.00
C LEU A 30 -17.95 -16.11 4.46
N ALA A 31 -17.54 -16.72 3.34
CA ALA A 31 -18.21 -17.90 2.79
C ALA A 31 -18.22 -19.06 3.79
N TRP A 32 -17.10 -19.28 4.50
CA TRP A 32 -17.04 -20.27 5.58
C TRP A 32 -17.94 -19.91 6.76
N ALA A 33 -17.99 -18.63 7.15
CA ALA A 33 -18.85 -18.18 8.24
C ALA A 33 -20.33 -18.43 7.93
N ASP A 34 -20.76 -18.14 6.70
CA ASP A 34 -22.14 -18.39 6.25
C ASP A 34 -22.44 -19.89 6.19
N TYR A 35 -21.52 -20.71 5.69
CA TYR A 35 -21.63 -22.18 5.72
C TYR A 35 -21.81 -22.73 7.15
N PHE A 36 -21.00 -22.28 8.10
CA PHE A 36 -21.13 -22.73 9.50
C PHE A 36 -22.43 -22.23 10.15
N LEU A 37 -22.92 -21.05 9.75
CA LEU A 37 -24.20 -20.53 10.23
C LEU A 37 -25.37 -21.39 9.74
N GLU A 38 -25.35 -21.82 8.48
CA GLU A 38 -26.35 -22.73 7.90
C GLU A 38 -26.36 -24.10 8.59
N MET A 39 -25.21 -24.57 9.06
CA MET A 39 -25.09 -25.81 9.85
C MET A 39 -25.51 -25.66 11.32
N GLY A 40 -25.89 -24.45 11.75
CA GLY A 40 -26.25 -24.18 13.15
C GLY A 40 -25.06 -23.99 14.09
N ALA A 41 -23.83 -23.92 13.58
CA ALA A 41 -22.61 -23.63 14.34
C ALA A 41 -22.38 -22.10 14.45
N ALA A 42 -23.31 -21.42 15.12
CA ALA A 42 -23.35 -19.96 15.19
C ALA A 42 -22.14 -19.34 15.92
N ASP A 43 -21.54 -20.05 16.87
CA ASP A 43 -20.34 -19.67 17.60
C ASP A 43 -19.09 -19.65 16.70
N ILE A 44 -18.94 -20.66 15.84
CA ILE A 44 -17.89 -20.72 14.82
C ILE A 44 -18.09 -19.60 13.80
N ALA A 45 -19.31 -19.43 13.29
CA ALA A 45 -19.64 -18.36 12.35
C ALA A 45 -19.34 -16.96 12.92
N ALA A 46 -19.70 -16.71 14.19
CA ALA A 46 -19.39 -15.45 14.87
C ALA A 46 -17.88 -15.21 15.01
N SER A 47 -17.12 -16.26 15.36
CA SER A 47 -15.66 -16.18 15.46
C SER A 47 -15.01 -15.84 14.11
N LEU A 48 -15.47 -16.46 13.02
CA LEU A 48 -15.00 -16.16 11.67
C LEU A 48 -15.36 -14.74 11.23
N ARG A 49 -16.56 -14.25 11.56
CA ARG A 49 -16.95 -12.85 11.30
C ARG A 49 -16.07 -11.86 12.05
N CYS A 50 -15.73 -12.14 13.30
CA CYS A 50 -14.76 -11.34 14.06
C CYS A 50 -13.36 -11.34 13.40
N ALA A 51 -12.92 -12.49 12.88
CA ALA A 51 -11.67 -12.56 12.12
C ALA A 51 -11.71 -11.68 10.85
N VAL A 52 -12.84 -11.63 10.14
CA VAL A 52 -13.04 -10.75 8.97
C VAL A 52 -12.93 -9.27 9.35
N GLU A 53 -13.51 -8.86 10.48
CA GLU A 53 -13.39 -7.48 10.98
C GLU A 53 -11.95 -7.11 11.32
N ASN A 54 -11.20 -8.04 11.91
CA ASN A 54 -9.78 -7.84 12.18
C ASN A 54 -8.95 -7.74 10.90
N LEU A 55 -9.26 -8.55 9.88
CA LEU A 55 -8.65 -8.40 8.56
C LEU A 55 -8.98 -7.04 7.94
N ALA A 56 -10.23 -6.57 8.03
CA ALA A 56 -10.63 -5.27 7.50
C ALA A 56 -9.84 -4.11 8.15
N LYS A 57 -9.66 -4.14 9.47
CA LYS A 57 -8.81 -3.17 10.19
C LYS A 57 -7.34 -3.24 9.75
N ALA A 58 -6.83 -4.43 9.44
CA ALA A 58 -5.49 -4.58 8.86
C ALA A 58 -5.43 -3.99 7.44
N GLY A 59 -6.47 -4.21 6.62
CA GLY A 59 -6.64 -3.60 5.30
C GLY A 59 -6.64 -2.08 5.33
N GLU A 60 -7.30 -1.45 6.30
CA GLU A 60 -7.28 0.01 6.50
C GLU A 60 -5.86 0.52 6.81
N LYS A 61 -5.10 -0.20 7.63
CA LYS A 61 -3.70 0.16 7.94
C LYS A 61 -2.82 0.02 6.69
N LEU A 62 -3.03 -1.01 5.87
CA LEU A 62 -2.32 -1.19 4.60
C LEU A 62 -2.66 -0.08 3.61
N ALA A 63 -3.94 0.31 3.50
CA ALA A 63 -4.36 1.41 2.64
C ALA A 63 -3.71 2.74 3.07
N LYS A 64 -3.64 3.01 4.37
CA LYS A 64 -2.92 4.17 4.91
C LYS A 64 -1.43 4.12 4.58
N ALA A 65 -0.79 2.97 4.74
CA ALA A 65 0.62 2.79 4.40
C ALA A 65 0.87 3.01 2.90
N LYS A 66 0.01 2.47 2.03
CA LYS A 66 0.05 2.69 0.57
C LYS A 66 -0.02 4.18 0.25
N HIS A 67 -0.99 4.88 0.82
CA HIS A 67 -1.17 6.31 0.60
C HIS A 67 0.05 7.13 1.01
N GLN A 68 0.65 6.80 2.17
CA GLN A 68 1.87 7.45 2.63
C GLN A 68 3.06 7.19 1.71
N LEU A 69 3.16 5.98 1.14
CA LEU A 69 4.19 5.65 0.15
C LEU A 69 4.01 6.41 -1.16
N GLU A 70 2.78 6.51 -1.66
CA GLU A 70 2.46 7.29 -2.86
C GLU A 70 2.89 8.77 -2.69
N HIS A 71 2.62 9.38 -1.53
CA HIS A 71 3.07 10.75 -1.22
C HIS A 71 4.59 10.91 -1.19
N LEU A 72 5.31 9.95 -0.60
CA LEU A 72 6.78 9.97 -0.55
C LEU A 72 7.38 9.84 -1.96
N HIS A 73 6.78 8.99 -2.81
CA HIS A 73 7.20 8.83 -4.20
C HIS A 73 7.02 10.13 -4.99
N HIS A 74 5.89 10.82 -4.83
CA HIS A 74 5.65 12.11 -5.49
C HIS A 74 6.57 13.23 -5.00
N HIS A 75 6.92 13.27 -3.70
CA HIS A 75 7.88 14.25 -3.17
C HIS A 75 9.31 14.02 -3.67
N HIS A 76 9.77 12.76 -3.73
CA HIS A 76 11.11 12.45 -4.24
C HIS A 76 11.25 12.68 -5.76
N ALA A 77 10.15 12.63 -6.53
CA ALA A 77 10.17 12.91 -7.97
C ALA A 77 10.10 14.42 -8.30
N GLY A 78 9.67 15.26 -7.36
CA GLY A 78 9.47 16.71 -7.58
C GLY A 78 10.67 17.61 -7.26
N GLU A 79 11.71 17.10 -6.59
CA GLU A 79 12.87 17.92 -6.15
C GLU A 79 14.05 17.93 -7.15
N HIS A 80 13.89 17.37 -8.35
CA HIS A 80 14.94 17.34 -9.38
C HIS A 80 14.76 18.37 -10.51
N ASP A 81 13.90 19.39 -10.37
CA ASP A 81 13.67 20.40 -11.43
C ASP A 81 13.92 21.86 -10.99
N HIS A 82 14.91 22.05 -10.13
CA HIS A 82 15.38 23.39 -9.75
C HIS A 82 16.89 23.47 -9.82
N HIS A 83 17.50 23.40 -11.02
CA HIS A 83 18.79 24.04 -11.31
C HIS A 83 19.16 23.94 -12.82
N HIS A 84 18.47 24.72 -13.67
CA HIS A 84 19.08 25.20 -14.91
C HIS A 84 19.07 26.72 -14.88
N HIS A 85 20.12 27.28 -14.27
CA HIS A 85 20.46 28.69 -14.33
C HIS A 85 20.72 29.06 -15.79
N HIS A 86 19.78 29.78 -16.40
CA HIS A 86 19.97 30.39 -17.71
C HIS A 86 20.85 31.63 -17.54
N VAL A 87 22.17 31.50 -17.74
CA VAL A 87 23.05 32.67 -17.91
C VAL A 87 23.47 32.70 -19.37
N THR A 88 22.87 33.66 -20.07
CA THR A 88 23.19 34.07 -21.44
C THR A 88 24.63 34.56 -21.49
N VAL A 89 25.49 33.85 -22.22
CA VAL A 89 26.85 34.33 -22.53
C VAL A 89 26.69 35.55 -23.44
N THR A 90 26.97 36.74 -22.89
CA THR A 90 27.22 37.94 -23.67
C THR A 90 28.73 38.13 -23.69
N GLU A 91 29.38 37.79 -24.79
CA GLU A 91 30.74 38.26 -25.07
C GLU A 91 30.70 39.15 -26.30
N PHE A 92 30.83 40.46 -26.05
CA PHE A 92 31.35 41.42 -27.01
C PHE A 92 32.69 41.92 -26.47
N SER A 93 33.68 41.94 -27.37
CA SER A 93 34.81 42.87 -27.50
C SER A 93 36.18 42.19 -27.59
N GLY A 94 36.77 42.37 -28.77
CA GLY A 94 38.13 42.01 -29.17
C GLY A 94 38.29 42.22 -30.66
#